data_AF-A0A381STW9-F1
#
_entry.id   AF-A0A381STW9-F1
#
_cell.length_a   1.000
_cell.length_b   1.000
_cell.length_c   1.000
_cell.angle_alpha   90.00
_cell.angle_beta   90.00
_cell.angle_gamma   90.00
#
_symmetry.space_group_name_H-M   'P 1'
#
loop_
_entity.id
_entity.type
_entity.pdbx_description
1 polymer ?
#
loop_
_entity_poly.entity_id
_entity_poly.type
_entity_poly.pdbx_seq_one_letter_code
_entity_poly.pdbx_strand_id
1 'polypeptide(L)'
;MITGLKVGGMEIVTKLIIYFLHERMWRIGWKKQSDKFHHSKKRSLYKAMTYRTIGTLDTFILAWIFTKSAATGSYVAIAEVFTKIIIYYFHERIWDRQKLGN
;
A
#
# COMPACT_ATOMS: atom_id res chain seq x y z
N MET A 1 -9.72 -14.34 -19.78
CA MET A 1 -9.59 -12.87 -20.00
C MET A 1 -10.35 -12.04 -18.95
N ILE A 2 -11.53 -12.45 -18.50
CA ILE A 2 -12.38 -11.69 -17.54
C ILE A 2 -11.86 -11.74 -16.08
N THR A 3 -11.07 -12.75 -15.70
CA THR A 3 -10.56 -12.95 -14.34
C THR A 3 -9.54 -11.88 -13.90
N GLY A 4 -8.60 -11.49 -14.76
CA GLY A 4 -7.60 -10.48 -14.43
C GLY A 4 -8.19 -9.08 -14.21
N LEU A 5 -9.18 -8.69 -15.02
CA LEU A 5 -9.87 -7.40 -14.88
C LEU A 5 -10.69 -7.32 -13.58
N LYS A 6 -11.34 -8.42 -13.19
CA LYS A 6 -12.10 -8.49 -11.93
C LYS A 6 -11.18 -8.41 -10.71
N VAL A 7 -10.03 -9.08 -10.76
CA VAL A 7 -9.04 -9.03 -9.67
C VAL A 7 -8.45 -7.63 -9.55
N GLY A 8 -8.00 -7.01 -10.66
CA GLY A 8 -7.46 -5.65 -10.63
C GLY A 8 -8.48 -4.61 -10.17
N GLY A 9 -9.74 -4.73 -10.57
CA GLY A 9 -10.83 -3.88 -10.10
C GLY A 9 -11.09 -4.03 -8.59
N MET A 10 -11.11 -5.27 -8.08
CA MET A 10 -11.23 -5.52 -6.64
C MET A 10 -10.06 -4.97 -5.86
N GLU A 11 -8.83 -5.08 -6.37
CA GLU A 11 -7.64 -4.57 -5.71
C GLU A 11 -7.69 -3.05 -5.51
N ILE A 12 -8.15 -2.30 -6.52
CA ILE A 12 -8.34 -0.84 -6.43
C ILE A 12 -9.39 -0.51 -5.36
N VAL A 13 -10.55 -1.17 -5.41
CA VAL A 13 -11.65 -0.92 -4.47
C VAL A 13 -11.21 -1.25 -3.04
N THR A 14 -10.57 -2.39 -2.82
CA THR A 14 -10.11 -2.79 -1.49
C THR A 14 -9.04 -1.84 -0.96
N LYS A 15 -8.08 -1.41 -1.80
CA LYS A 15 -7.07 -0.41 -1.41
C LYS A 15 -7.67 0.94 -1.03
N LEU A 16 -8.74 1.37 -1.71
CA LEU A 16 -9.47 2.59 -1.36
C LEU A 16 -10.19 2.45 -0.02
N ILE A 17 -10.85 1.31 0.22
CA ILE A 17 -11.52 1.01 1.49
C ILE A 17 -10.49 0.97 2.63
N ILE A 18 -9.37 0.28 2.43
CA ILE A 18 -8.28 0.19 3.42
C ILE A 18 -7.69 1.55 3.70
N TYR A 19 -7.41 2.36 2.66
CA TYR A 19 -6.91 3.71 2.86
C TYR A 19 -7.90 4.54 3.69
N PHE A 20 -9.18 4.52 3.33
CA PHE A 20 -10.21 5.28 4.04
C PHE A 20 -10.35 4.83 5.50
N LEU A 21 -10.40 3.52 5.76
CA LEU A 21 -10.48 2.96 7.10
C LEU A 21 -9.22 3.24 7.91
N HIS A 22 -8.03 3.09 7.31
CA HIS A 22 -6.76 3.40 7.95
C HIS A 22 -6.70 4.87 8.35
N GLU A 23 -7.07 5.80 7.47
CA GLU A 23 -7.11 7.24 7.76
C GLU A 23 -8.18 7.57 8.82
N ARG A 24 -9.34 6.89 8.79
CA ARG A 24 -10.40 7.03 9.80
C ARG A 24 -9.93 6.57 11.18
N MET A 25 -9.34 5.38 11.28
CA MET A 25 -8.77 4.82 12.51
C MET A 25 -7.63 5.68 13.03
N TRP A 26 -6.76 6.14 12.13
CA TRP A 26 -5.66 7.03 12.47
C TRP A 26 -6.16 8.35 13.09
N ARG A 27 -7.19 8.97 12.50
CA ARG A 27 -7.80 10.19 13.07
C ARG A 27 -8.52 9.96 14.40
N ILE A 28 -9.18 8.81 14.59
CA ILE A 28 -9.92 8.50 15.83
C ILE A 28 -8.94 8.24 16.99
N GLY A 29 -7.89 7.44 16.76
CA GLY A 29 -6.91 7.10 17.81
C GLY A 29 -6.05 8.28 18.26
N TRP A 30 -5.81 9.24 17.37
CA TRP A 30 -4.89 10.36 17.63
C TRP A 30 -5.55 11.62 18.20
N LYS A 31 -6.88 11.66 18.35
CA LYS A 31 -7.57 12.78 19.04
C LYS A 31 -7.09 13.00 20.48
N LYS A 32 -6.40 12.03 21.07
CA LYS A 32 -5.87 12.03 22.44
C LYS A 32 -4.36 12.26 22.52
N GLN A 33 -3.67 12.48 21.39
CA GLN A 33 -2.20 12.48 21.31
C GLN A 33 -1.61 13.89 21.21
N SER A 34 -0.63 14.18 22.07
CA SER A 34 0.02 15.49 22.28
C SER A 34 0.48 16.19 20.98
N ASP A 35 0.28 17.52 20.90
CA ASP A 35 0.60 18.39 19.76
C ASP A 35 2.03 18.25 19.20
N LYS A 36 3.03 17.98 20.05
CA LYS A 36 4.42 17.74 19.58
C LYS A 36 4.55 16.51 18.67
N PHE A 37 3.65 15.53 18.81
CA PHE A 37 3.70 14.30 18.02
C PHE A 37 3.03 14.47 16.65
N HIS A 38 2.11 15.42 16.49
CA HIS A 38 1.43 15.70 15.21
C HIS A 38 2.41 16.14 14.10
N HIS A 39 3.47 16.86 14.44
CA HIS A 39 4.50 17.34 13.51
C HIS A 39 5.81 16.51 13.53
N SER A 40 5.86 15.39 14.27
CA SER A 40 7.10 14.62 14.42
C SER A 40 7.36 13.70 13.23
N LYS A 41 8.63 13.60 12.79
CA LYS A 41 9.09 12.61 11.81
C LYS A 41 8.71 11.17 12.20
N LYS A 42 8.64 10.89 13.51
CA LYS A 42 8.23 9.58 14.05
C LYS A 42 6.79 9.21 13.64
N ARG A 43 5.86 10.16 13.66
CA ARG A 43 4.47 9.96 13.21
C ARG A 43 4.40 9.46 11.78
N SER A 44 5.13 10.12 10.89
CA SER A 44 5.11 9.80 9.45
C SER A 44 5.66 8.41 9.19
N LEU A 45 6.73 8.01 9.90
CA LEU A 45 7.28 6.65 9.85
C LEU A 45 6.27 5.60 10.34
N TYR A 46 5.63 5.81 11.50
CA TYR A 46 4.62 4.87 12.00
C TYR A 46 3.45 4.73 11.05
N LYS A 47 2.91 5.85 10.55
CA LYS A 47 1.80 5.84 9.59
C LYS A 47 2.20 5.10 8.30
N ALA A 48 3.41 5.37 7.79
CA ALA A 48 3.95 4.75 6.60
C ALA A 48 4.16 3.23 6.76
N MET A 49 4.63 2.78 7.92
CA MET A 49 4.78 1.35 8.21
C MET A 49 3.43 0.66 8.35
N THR A 50 2.50 1.22 9.13
CA THR A 50 1.16 0.63 9.30
C THR A 50 0.43 0.51 7.96
N TYR A 51 0.47 1.55 7.13
CA TYR A 51 -0.15 1.51 5.80
C TYR A 51 0.46 0.43 4.90
N ARG A 52 1.80 0.29 4.89
CA ARG A 52 2.50 -0.73 4.10
C ARG A 52 2.18 -2.15 4.56
N THR A 53 2.17 -2.40 5.87
CA THR A 53 1.86 -3.73 6.42
C THR A 53 0.43 -4.14 6.07
N ILE A 54 -0.55 -3.24 6.23
CA ILE A 54 -1.95 -3.54 5.90
C ILE A 54 -2.11 -3.79 4.39
N GLY A 55 -1.45 -2.98 3.55
CA GLY A 55 -1.48 -3.15 2.10
C GLY A 55 -0.89 -4.49 1.62
N THR A 56 0.25 -4.91 2.17
CA THR A 56 0.85 -6.21 1.82
C THR A 56 -0.01 -7.39 2.31
N LEU A 57 -0.62 -7.27 3.49
CA LEU A 57 -1.53 -8.28 4.01
C LEU A 57 -2.79 -8.40 3.15
N ASP A 58 -3.33 -7.29 2.66
CA ASP A 58 -4.49 -7.28 1.77
C ASP A 58 -4.22 -8.06 0.48
N THR A 59 -3.12 -7.75 -0.21
CA THR A 59 -2.71 -8.49 -1.41
C THR A 59 -2.54 -9.97 -1.13
N PHE A 60 -1.89 -10.32 -0.02
CA PHE A 60 -1.72 -11.72 0.38
C PHE A 60 -3.07 -12.41 0.59
N ILE A 61 -4.00 -11.78 1.33
CA ILE A 61 -5.34 -12.32 1.61
C ILE A 61 -6.15 -12.47 0.33
N LEU A 62 -6.16 -11.45 -0.54
CA LEU A 62 -6.85 -11.52 -1.83
C LEU A 62 -6.28 -12.66 -2.68
N ALA A 63 -4.96 -12.73 -2.84
CA ALA A 63 -4.31 -13.78 -3.61
C ALA A 63 -4.56 -15.17 -3.00
N TRP A 64 -4.59 -15.30 -1.67
CA TRP A 64 -4.95 -16.54 -0.99
C TRP A 64 -6.41 -16.93 -1.24
N ILE A 65 -7.36 -16.00 -1.13
CA ILE A 65 -8.79 -16.28 -1.37
C ILE A 65 -9.03 -16.75 -2.81
N PHE A 66 -8.40 -16.11 -3.79
CA PHE A 66 -8.57 -16.48 -5.21
C PHE A 66 -7.89 -17.80 -5.55
N THR A 67 -6.73 -18.09 -4.96
CA THR A 67 -5.93 -19.26 -5.33
C THR A 67 -6.15 -20.46 -4.41
N LYS A 68 -6.79 -20.27 -3.25
CA LYS A 68 -6.93 -21.23 -2.14
C LYS A 68 -5.61 -21.85 -1.64
N SER A 69 -4.48 -21.23 -1.98
CA SER A 69 -3.13 -21.68 -1.63
C SER A 69 -2.35 -20.53 -1.00
N ALA A 70 -1.92 -20.71 0.25
CA ALA A 70 -1.11 -19.72 0.97
C ALA A 70 0.27 -19.52 0.32
N ALA A 71 0.86 -20.60 -0.23
CA ALA A 71 2.14 -20.51 -0.94
C ALA A 71 2.05 -19.58 -2.14
N THR A 72 0.99 -19.72 -2.97
CA THR A 72 0.80 -18.88 -4.14
C THR A 72 0.46 -17.44 -3.76
N GLY A 73 -0.33 -17.24 -2.69
CA GLY A 73 -0.59 -15.90 -2.14
C GLY A 73 0.68 -15.16 -1.72
N SER A 74 1.63 -15.85 -1.08
CA SER A 74 2.94 -15.30 -0.71
C SER A 74 3.75 -14.88 -1.94
N TYR A 75 3.79 -15.71 -2.99
CA TYR A 75 4.50 -15.37 -4.23
C TYR A 75 3.92 -14.10 -4.89
N VAL A 76 2.59 -13.95 -4.91
CA VAL A 76 1.94 -12.75 -5.46
C VAL A 76 2.27 -11.52 -4.64
N ALA A 77 2.20 -11.60 -3.31
CA ALA A 77 2.54 -10.47 -2.44
C ALA A 77 4.02 -10.04 -2.59
N ILE A 78 4.94 -10.99 -2.70
CA ILE A 78 6.37 -10.71 -2.96
C ILE A 78 6.54 -10.08 -4.34
N ALA A 79 5.90 -10.64 -5.36
CA ALA A 79 5.94 -10.11 -6.72
C ALA A 79 5.42 -8.66 -6.76
N GLU A 80 4.31 -8.34 -6.09
CA GLU A 80 3.79 -6.97 -6.03
C GLU A 80 4.82 -5.99 -5.43
N VAL A 81 5.43 -6.36 -4.30
CA VAL A 81 6.44 -5.52 -3.65
C VAL A 81 7.63 -5.28 -4.58
N PHE A 82 8.17 -6.34 -5.19
CA PHE A 82 9.29 -6.25 -6.13
C PHE A 82 8.95 -5.41 -7.36
N THR A 83 7.80 -5.66 -7.98
CA THR A 83 7.35 -4.91 -9.15
C THR A 83 7.18 -3.42 -8.82
N LYS A 84 6.61 -3.08 -7.66
CA LYS A 84 6.48 -1.68 -7.24
C LYS A 84 7.82 -1.00 -7.00
N ILE A 85 8.81 -1.70 -6.45
CA ILE A 85 10.17 -1.16 -6.28
C ILE A 85 10.79 -0.85 -7.64
N ILE A 86 10.69 -1.78 -8.60
CA ILE A 86 11.22 -1.61 -9.95
C ILE A 86 10.53 -0.42 -10.64
N ILE A 87 9.20 -0.39 -10.64
CA ILE A 87 8.42 0.70 -11.25
C ILE A 87 8.75 2.04 -10.60
N TYR A 88 8.83 2.09 -9.26
CA TYR A 88 9.18 3.31 -8.53
C TYR A 88 10.58 3.81 -8.91
N TYR A 89 11.57 2.92 -8.98
CA TYR A 89 12.93 3.28 -9.40
C TYR A 89 12.96 3.86 -10.82
N PHE A 90 12.29 3.21 -11.77
CA PHE A 90 12.20 3.73 -13.14
C PHE A 90 11.42 5.05 -13.20
N HIS A 91 10.34 5.17 -12.43
CA HIS A 91 9.56 6.40 -12.33
C HIS A 91 10.43 7.56 -11.83
N GLU A 92 11.15 7.38 -10.72
CA GLU A 92 12.10 8.38 -10.19
C GLU A 92 13.17 8.73 -11.23
N ARG A 93 13.75 7.73 -11.90
CA ARG A 93 14.80 7.95 -12.90
C ARG A 93 14.30 8.69 -14.15
N ILE A 94 13.08 8.42 -14.60
CA ILE A 94 12.44 9.14 -15.71
C ILE A 94 12.10 10.55 -15.29
N TRP A 95 11.56 10.73 -14.08
CA TRP A 95 11.22 12.04 -13.51
C TRP A 95 12.45 12.94 -13.40
N ASP A 96 13.57 12.42 -12.89
CA ASP A 96 14.84 13.13 -12.81
C ASP A 96 15.39 13.50 -14.20
N ARG A 97 15.16 12.67 -15.21
CA ARG A 97 15.58 12.95 -16.59
C ARG A 97 14.73 14.04 -17.26
N GLN A 98 13.50 14.26 -16.80
CA GLN A 98 12.56 15.22 -17.40
C GLN A 98 12.80 16.67 -16.96
N LYS A 99 13.75 16.96 -16.05
CA LYS A 99 14.06 18.34 -15.58
C LYS A 99 12.80 19.17 -15.25
N LEU A 100 11.74 18.55 -14.73
CA LEU A 100 10.59 19.26 -14.16
C LEU A 100 10.80 19.49 -12.66
N GLY A 101 11.95 20.11 -12.37
CA GLY A 101 12.43 20.39 -11.03
C GLY A 101 13.73 21.19 -11.10
N ASN A 102 13.60 22.44 -11.52
CA ASN A 102 14.45 23.51 -10.98
C ASN A 102 13.99 23.81 -9.55
#